data_AF-X1K7Z3-F1
#
_entry.id   AF-X1K7Z3-F1
#
_cell.length_a   1.000
_cell.length_b   1.000
_cell.length_c   1.000
_cell.angle_alpha   90.00
_cell.angle_beta   90.00
_cell.angle_gamma   90.00
#
_symmetry.space_group_name_H-M   'P 1'
#
loop_
_entity.id
_entity.type
_entity.pdbx_description
1 polymer ?
#
loop_
_entity_poly.entity_id
_entity_poly.type
_entity_poly.pdbx_seq_one_letter_code
_entity_poly.pdbx_strand_id
1 'polypeptide(L)'
;YQYLINILITIIGRLLDLLSTRYVSKELKLETNKLAKRIGWKGMVLMQIPLVVLGALDFYLSFFILWWSVFLFANNIEGSWYIKEAGEAKYHKELESRVKKSTVWKILFSEISYIIKFSLAGIFIIIFLFIYNDLLAVFLICLALIIQGIFGAISSISYLLNLKKSEPLEDNDLD
;
A
#
# COMPACT_ATOMS: atom_id res chain seq x y z
N TYR A 1 6.23 -27.13 12.93
CA TYR A 1 5.32 -26.88 11.80
C TYR A 1 4.67 -25.49 11.85
N GLN A 2 4.14 -25.05 13.00
CA GLN A 2 3.51 -23.72 13.14
C GLN A 2 4.40 -22.56 12.67
N TYR A 3 5.66 -22.49 13.14
CA TYR A 3 6.59 -21.43 12.72
C TYR A 3 6.81 -21.40 11.20
N LEU A 4 6.88 -22.56 10.54
CA LEU A 4 7.03 -22.64 9.08
C LEU A 4 5.79 -22.13 8.35
N ILE A 5 4.59 -22.46 8.86
CA ILE A 5 3.32 -21.96 8.32
C ILE A 5 3.24 -20.44 8.46
N ASN A 6 3.56 -19.90 9.63
CA ASN A 6 3.59 -18.46 9.89
C ASN A 6 4.60 -17.73 8.97
N ILE A 7 5.81 -18.29 8.82
CA ILE A 7 6.81 -17.76 7.90
C ILE A 7 6.28 -17.73 6.46
N LEU A 8 5.67 -18.82 6.00
CA LEU A 8 5.08 -18.91 4.65
C LEU A 8 3.99 -17.85 4.43
N ILE A 9 3.03 -17.75 5.35
CA ILE A 9 1.95 -16.75 5.29
C ILE A 9 2.53 -15.33 5.23
N THR A 10 3.50 -15.04 6.11
CA THR A 10 4.12 -13.71 6.17
C THR A 10 4.91 -13.39 4.91
N ILE A 11 5.73 -14.33 4.41
CA ILE A 11 6.50 -14.16 3.18
C ILE A 11 5.57 -13.95 1.99
N ILE A 12 4.50 -14.74 1.84
CA ILE A 12 3.53 -14.58 0.75
C ILE A 12 2.94 -13.17 0.78
N GLY A 13 2.49 -12.70 1.94
CA GLY A 13 1.98 -11.34 2.08
C GLY A 13 3.01 -10.29 1.65
N ARG A 14 4.22 -10.34 2.21
CA ARG A 14 5.25 -9.32 1.93
C ARG A 14 5.76 -9.37 0.48
N LEU A 15 5.79 -10.54 -0.15
CA LEU A 15 6.09 -10.68 -1.57
C LEU A 15 5.02 -10.02 -2.44
N LEU A 16 3.72 -10.21 -2.14
CA LEU A 16 2.65 -9.54 -2.87
C LEU A 16 2.82 -8.01 -2.84
N ASP A 17 3.09 -7.46 -1.65
CA ASP A 17 3.31 -6.03 -1.45
C ASP A 17 4.50 -5.53 -2.30
N LEU A 18 5.69 -6.13 -2.12
CA LEU A 18 6.88 -5.74 -2.85
C LEU A 18 6.73 -5.86 -4.38
N LEU A 19 6.13 -6.97 -4.85
CA LEU A 19 5.95 -7.20 -6.28
C LEU A 19 4.95 -6.22 -6.87
N SER A 20 3.86 -5.90 -6.17
CA SER A 20 2.90 -4.89 -6.64
C SER A 20 3.51 -3.50 -6.71
N THR A 21 4.27 -3.07 -5.69
CA THR A 21 4.99 -1.79 -5.75
C THR A 21 5.98 -1.78 -6.93
N ARG A 22 6.71 -2.88 -7.16
CA ARG A 22 7.71 -2.97 -8.24
C ARG A 22 7.06 -2.98 -9.61
N TYR A 23 5.87 -3.58 -9.71
CA TYR A 23 5.09 -3.62 -10.93
C TYR A 23 4.64 -2.22 -11.36
N VAL A 24 4.22 -1.40 -10.39
CA VAL A 24 3.67 -0.05 -10.57
C VAL A 24 4.74 1.01 -10.74
N SER A 25 5.76 0.99 -9.86
CA SER A 25 6.69 2.09 -9.66
C SER A 25 8.12 1.53 -9.60
N LYS A 26 8.75 1.37 -10.76
CA LYS A 26 10.10 0.79 -10.83
C LYS A 26 11.13 1.72 -10.20
N GLU A 27 11.01 3.02 -10.47
CA GLU A 27 11.94 4.02 -9.94
C GLU A 27 11.50 4.56 -8.58
N LEU A 28 10.43 4.01 -8.00
CA LEU A 28 9.82 4.45 -6.73
C LEU A 28 9.37 5.93 -6.78
N LYS A 29 9.20 6.54 -7.95
CA LYS A 29 8.78 7.96 -8.06
C LYS A 29 7.37 8.17 -7.53
N LEU A 30 6.51 7.17 -7.70
CA LEU A 30 5.12 7.19 -7.22
C LEU A 30 4.97 6.72 -5.77
N GLU A 31 6.06 6.30 -5.11
CA GLU A 31 6.02 5.81 -3.74
C GLU A 31 5.71 6.96 -2.77
N THR A 32 4.66 6.82 -1.95
CA THR A 32 4.28 7.90 -1.01
C THR A 32 5.22 7.96 0.20
N ASN A 33 5.81 6.83 0.58
CA ASN A 33 6.74 6.75 1.69
C ASN A 33 8.12 7.33 1.34
N LYS A 34 8.46 8.47 1.96
CA LYS A 34 9.76 9.15 1.78
C LYS A 34 10.95 8.27 2.18
N LEU A 35 10.78 7.41 3.19
CA LEU A 35 11.84 6.50 3.63
C LEU A 35 12.13 5.46 2.55
N ALA A 36 11.09 4.86 1.98
CA ALA A 36 11.21 3.89 0.89
C ALA A 36 11.91 4.49 -0.34
N LYS A 37 11.55 5.73 -0.72
CA LYS A 37 12.26 6.47 -1.77
C LYS A 37 13.75 6.65 -1.51
N ARG A 38 14.13 6.97 -0.27
CA ARG A 38 15.53 7.24 0.11
C ARG A 38 16.39 5.98 0.15
N ILE A 39 15.87 4.89 0.70
CA ILE A 39 16.62 3.64 0.88
C ILE A 39 16.62 2.76 -0.37
N GLY A 40 15.69 3.02 -1.29
CA GLY A 40 15.51 2.27 -2.53
C GLY A 40 15.10 0.81 -2.32
N TRP A 41 15.08 0.05 -3.43
CA TRP A 41 14.64 -1.34 -3.45
C TRP A 41 15.42 -2.26 -2.52
N LYS A 42 16.74 -2.06 -2.40
CA LYS A 42 17.58 -2.86 -1.48
C LYS A 42 17.14 -2.67 -0.03
N GLY A 43 16.90 -1.42 0.39
CA GLY A 43 16.41 -1.13 1.73
C GLY A 43 15.00 -1.68 1.97
N MET A 44 14.10 -1.57 0.99
CA MET A 44 12.74 -2.13 1.11
C MET A 44 12.74 -3.65 1.29
N VAL A 45 13.62 -4.38 0.59
CA VAL A 45 13.77 -5.83 0.76
C VAL A 45 14.34 -6.15 2.16
N LEU A 46 15.35 -5.42 2.62
CA LEU A 46 15.94 -5.62 3.95
C LEU A 46 14.94 -5.36 5.09
N MET A 47 14.05 -4.37 4.92
CA MET A 47 12.99 -4.08 5.89
C MET A 47 11.97 -5.22 6.06
N GLN A 48 11.92 -6.20 5.14
CA GLN A 48 11.04 -7.35 5.31
C GLN A 48 11.56 -8.35 6.34
N ILE A 49 12.87 -8.40 6.60
CA ILE A 49 13.48 -9.35 7.56
C ILE A 49 12.82 -9.25 8.94
N PRO A 50 12.74 -8.08 9.60
CA PRO A 50 12.08 -7.97 10.90
C PRO A 50 10.58 -8.30 10.83
N LEU A 51 9.89 -8.00 9.73
CA LEU A 51 8.47 -8.33 9.56
C LEU A 51 8.25 -9.85 9.45
N VAL A 52 9.12 -10.57 8.74
CA VAL A 52 9.08 -12.04 8.65
C VAL A 52 9.38 -12.67 10.01
N VAL A 53 10.37 -12.13 10.74
CA VAL A 53 10.66 -12.59 12.11
C VAL A 53 9.44 -12.39 13.02
N LEU A 54 8.84 -11.19 13.02
CA LEU A 54 7.66 -10.89 13.83
C LEU A 54 6.48 -11.80 13.47
N GLY A 55 6.19 -11.97 12.17
CA GLY A 55 5.14 -12.85 11.70
C GLY A 55 5.38 -14.31 12.07
N ALA A 56 6.63 -14.78 12.06
CA ALA A 56 6.97 -16.15 12.46
C ALA A 56 6.53 -16.47 13.90
N LEU A 57 6.64 -15.49 14.82
CA LEU A 57 6.44 -15.69 16.26
C LEU A 57 5.00 -16.08 16.62
N ASP A 58 4.01 -15.65 15.85
CA ASP A 58 2.60 -15.84 16.18
C ASP A 58 1.71 -15.90 14.93
N PHE A 59 0.72 -16.79 14.94
CA PHE A 59 -0.18 -16.98 13.80
C PHE A 59 -0.99 -15.72 13.49
N TYR A 60 -1.51 -15.07 14.53
CA TYR A 60 -2.35 -13.90 14.39
C TYR A 60 -1.56 -12.69 13.88
N LEU A 61 -0.31 -12.53 14.29
CA LEU A 61 0.61 -11.55 13.70
C LEU A 61 0.89 -11.83 12.22
N SER A 62 1.19 -13.09 11.88
CA SER A 62 1.38 -13.50 10.49
C SER A 62 0.14 -13.22 9.63
N PHE A 63 -1.03 -13.53 10.18
CA PHE A 63 -2.32 -13.34 9.53
C PHE A 63 -2.64 -11.85 9.32
N PHE A 64 -2.39 -11.02 10.34
CA PHE A 64 -2.50 -9.57 10.24
C PHE A 64 -1.59 -9.01 9.14
N ILE A 65 -0.31 -9.42 9.11
CA ILE A 65 0.64 -8.98 8.08
C ILE A 65 0.17 -9.39 6.69
N LEU A 66 -0.36 -10.60 6.53
CA LEU A 66 -0.93 -11.03 5.25
C LEU A 66 -2.06 -10.10 4.80
N TRP A 67 -3.04 -9.82 5.66
CA TRP A 67 -4.17 -8.95 5.33
C TRP A 67 -3.75 -7.54 4.98
N TRP A 68 -2.87 -6.97 5.80
CA TRP A 68 -2.24 -5.69 5.53
C TRP A 68 -1.63 -5.65 4.13
N SER A 69 -0.90 -6.71 3.77
CA SER A 69 -0.26 -6.85 2.47
C SER A 69 -1.24 -6.95 1.31
N VAL A 70 -2.32 -7.71 1.49
CA VAL A 70 -3.34 -7.88 0.46
C VAL A 70 -4.02 -6.55 0.16
N PHE A 71 -4.29 -5.73 1.18
CA PHE A 71 -4.85 -4.40 0.98
C PHE A 71 -3.86 -3.47 0.26
N LEU A 72 -2.59 -3.45 0.65
CA LEU A 72 -1.58 -2.67 -0.09
C LEU A 72 -1.42 -3.12 -1.54
N PHE A 73 -1.39 -4.43 -1.77
CA PHE A 73 -1.38 -5.01 -3.11
C PHE A 73 -2.56 -4.51 -3.95
N ALA A 74 -3.78 -4.57 -3.41
CA ALA A 74 -4.97 -4.10 -4.11
C ALA A 74 -4.86 -2.61 -4.48
N ASN A 75 -4.35 -1.78 -3.56
CA ASN A 75 -4.14 -0.35 -3.79
C ASN A 75 -3.14 -0.08 -4.92
N ASN A 76 -2.05 -0.85 -4.94
CA ASN A 76 -1.00 -0.68 -5.94
C ASN A 76 -1.50 -1.09 -7.32
N ILE A 77 -2.26 -2.18 -7.43
CA ILE A 77 -2.79 -2.65 -8.70
C ILE A 77 -3.92 -1.77 -9.23
N GLU A 78 -4.70 -1.13 -8.35
CA GLU A 78 -5.76 -0.19 -8.70
C GLU A 78 -5.20 0.97 -9.55
N GLY A 79 -5.70 1.12 -10.79
CA GLY A 79 -5.24 2.16 -11.71
C GLY A 79 -3.84 1.96 -12.30
N SER A 80 -3.15 0.85 -11.96
CA SER A 80 -1.78 0.58 -12.42
C SER A 80 -1.64 0.48 -13.94
N TRP A 81 -2.68 0.01 -14.64
CA TRP A 81 -2.70 -0.12 -16.10
C TRP A 81 -2.33 1.20 -16.80
N TYR A 82 -2.83 2.32 -16.30
CA TYR A 82 -2.57 3.64 -16.89
C TYR A 82 -1.12 4.08 -16.69
N ILE A 83 -0.54 3.78 -15.53
CA ILE A 83 0.88 4.04 -15.25
C ILE A 83 1.76 3.23 -16.20
N LYS A 84 1.38 1.99 -16.51
CA LYS A 84 2.11 1.12 -17.44
C LYS A 84 2.09 1.63 -18.88
N GLU A 85 0.97 2.19 -19.34
CA GLU A 85 0.88 2.74 -20.69
C GLU A 85 1.52 4.13 -20.81
N ALA A 86 1.29 5.02 -19.84
CA ALA A 86 1.81 6.39 -19.89
C ALA A 86 3.32 6.44 -19.59
N GLY A 87 3.82 5.51 -18.78
CA GLY A 87 5.14 5.56 -18.19
C GLY A 87 5.18 6.37 -16.89
N GLU A 88 6.00 5.92 -15.94
CA GLU A 88 6.06 6.43 -14.56
C GLU A 88 6.33 7.95 -14.50
N ALA A 89 7.26 8.46 -15.32
CA ALA A 89 7.63 9.87 -15.34
C ALA A 89 6.52 10.77 -15.91
N LYS A 90 5.87 10.33 -16.99
CA LYS A 90 4.77 11.08 -17.62
C LYS A 90 3.55 11.11 -16.69
N TYR A 91 3.23 9.98 -16.07
CA TYR A 91 2.17 9.91 -15.07
C TYR A 91 2.45 10.84 -13.88
N HIS A 92 3.67 10.87 -13.38
CA HIS A 92 4.06 11.78 -12.30
C HIS A 92 3.91 13.26 -12.70
N LYS A 93 4.39 13.66 -13.90
CA LYS A 93 4.23 15.04 -14.41
C LYS A 93 2.75 15.42 -14.57
N GLU A 94 1.91 14.51 -15.08
CA GLU A 94 0.48 14.76 -15.20
C GLU A 94 -0.20 14.89 -13.84
N LEU A 95 0.10 13.98 -12.90
CA LEU A 95 -0.41 14.03 -11.54
C LEU A 95 -0.05 15.36 -10.88
N GLU A 96 1.20 15.80 -10.99
CA GLU A 96 1.67 17.09 -10.48
C GLU A 96 0.90 18.27 -11.08
N SER A 97 0.77 18.32 -12.41
CA SER A 97 0.03 19.38 -13.10
C SER A 97 -1.44 19.45 -12.67
N ARG A 98 -2.09 18.29 -12.51
CA ARG A 98 -3.50 18.19 -12.09
C ARG A 98 -3.68 18.56 -10.61
N VAL A 99 -2.80 18.09 -9.74
CA VAL A 99 -2.82 18.37 -8.29
C VAL A 99 -2.61 19.85 -8.02
N LYS A 100 -1.67 20.50 -8.74
CA LYS A 100 -1.44 21.95 -8.64
C LYS A 100 -2.68 22.77 -9.02
N LYS A 101 -3.45 22.31 -10.02
CA LYS A 101 -4.72 22.94 -10.45
C LYS A 101 -5.92 22.58 -9.57
N SER A 102 -5.81 21.57 -8.70
CA SER A 102 -6.93 21.07 -7.90
C SER A 102 -7.08 21.83 -6.57
N THR A 103 -8.31 21.92 -6.08
CA THR A 103 -8.60 22.45 -4.74
C THR A 103 -8.31 21.39 -3.68
N VAL A 104 -7.88 21.82 -2.49
CA VAL A 104 -7.52 20.90 -1.38
C VAL A 104 -8.68 19.96 -1.03
N TRP A 105 -9.91 20.46 -1.07
CA TRP A 105 -11.10 19.64 -0.84
C TRP A 105 -11.27 18.50 -1.84
N LYS A 106 -11.05 18.73 -3.15
CA LYS A 106 -11.15 17.68 -4.16
C LYS A 106 -10.12 16.56 -3.93
N ILE A 107 -8.93 16.91 -3.42
CA ILE A 107 -7.88 15.95 -3.04
C ILE A 107 -8.30 15.11 -1.83
N LEU A 108 -8.97 15.71 -0.84
CA LEU A 108 -9.46 14.97 0.33
C LEU A 108 -10.59 14.00 -0.02
N PHE A 109 -11.51 14.40 -0.92
CA PHE A 109 -12.64 13.58 -1.32
C PHE A 109 -12.29 12.46 -2.31
N SER A 110 -11.21 12.59 -3.09
CA SER A 110 -10.81 11.54 -4.05
C SER A 110 -10.35 10.24 -3.39
N GLU A 111 -9.92 10.29 -2.13
CA GLU A 111 -9.46 9.13 -1.36
C GLU A 111 -10.62 8.26 -0.81
N ILE A 112 -11.88 8.63 -1.08
CA ILE A 112 -13.06 7.91 -0.55
C ILE A 112 -13.41 6.66 -1.39
N SER A 113 -12.78 6.47 -2.56
CA SER A 113 -13.02 5.30 -3.43
C SER A 113 -12.37 4.03 -2.88
N TYR A 114 -12.95 3.44 -1.82
CA TYR A 114 -12.46 2.21 -1.17
C TYR A 114 -13.40 1.01 -1.31
N ILE A 115 -14.34 1.07 -2.26
CA ILE A 115 -15.43 0.09 -2.41
C ILE A 115 -14.90 -1.36 -2.55
N ILE A 116 -13.79 -1.57 -3.26
CA ILE A 116 -13.23 -2.91 -3.50
C ILE A 116 -12.57 -3.50 -2.24
N LYS A 117 -11.92 -2.66 -1.41
CA LYS A 117 -11.17 -3.09 -0.21
C LYS A 117 -12.11 -3.60 0.88
N PHE A 118 -13.25 -2.93 1.03
CA PHE A 118 -14.28 -3.32 1.98
C PHE A 118 -15.01 -4.61 1.58
N SER A 119 -15.22 -4.84 0.28
CA SER A 119 -15.87 -6.07 -0.19
C SER A 119 -15.04 -7.33 0.11
N LEU A 120 -13.72 -7.30 -0.14
CA LEU A 120 -12.86 -8.45 0.14
C LEU A 120 -12.75 -8.73 1.65
N ALA A 121 -12.52 -7.69 2.46
CA ALA A 121 -12.45 -7.85 3.90
C ALA A 121 -13.78 -8.35 4.51
N GLY A 122 -14.92 -7.86 4.00
CA GLY A 122 -16.26 -8.26 4.47
C GLY A 122 -16.53 -9.76 4.29
N ILE A 123 -16.13 -10.35 3.17
CA ILE A 123 -16.29 -11.80 2.92
C ILE A 123 -15.52 -12.61 3.97
N PHE A 124 -14.28 -12.21 4.28
CA PHE A 124 -13.46 -12.93 5.25
C PHE A 124 -13.90 -12.69 6.68
N ILE A 125 -14.38 -11.49 7.02
CA ILE A 125 -15.04 -11.25 8.31
C ILE A 125 -16.23 -12.21 8.49
N ILE A 126 -17.08 -12.38 7.46
CA ILE A 126 -18.20 -13.32 7.52
C ILE A 126 -17.72 -14.76 7.72
N ILE A 127 -16.69 -15.20 6.99
CA ILE A 127 -16.12 -16.56 7.13
C ILE A 127 -15.56 -16.78 8.54
N PHE A 128 -14.72 -15.89 9.05
CA PHE A 128 -14.09 -16.06 10.36
C PHE A 128 -15.10 -15.92 11.51
N LEU A 129 -16.10 -15.06 11.35
CA LEU A 129 -17.15 -14.87 12.34
C LEU A 129 -18.11 -16.06 12.40
N PHE A 130 -18.64 -16.52 11.25
CA PHE A 130 -19.73 -17.51 11.23
C PHE A 130 -19.27 -18.96 11.07
N ILE A 131 -18.13 -19.21 10.42
CA ILE A 131 -17.64 -20.58 10.18
C ILE A 131 -16.65 -20.97 11.29
N TYR A 132 -15.69 -20.10 11.58
CA TYR A 132 -14.61 -20.42 12.54
C TYR A 132 -14.87 -19.93 13.96
N ASN A 133 -15.87 -19.05 14.18
CA ASN A 133 -16.11 -18.36 15.45
C ASN A 133 -14.84 -17.72 16.05
N ASP A 134 -13.90 -17.29 15.20
CA ASP A 134 -12.63 -16.72 15.61
C ASP A 134 -12.72 -15.18 15.64
N LEU A 135 -13.19 -14.67 16.77
CA LEU A 135 -13.34 -13.23 17.02
C LEU A 135 -12.00 -12.48 16.97
N LEU A 136 -10.89 -13.15 17.30
CA LEU A 136 -9.57 -12.52 17.28
C LEU A 136 -9.09 -12.31 15.84
N ALA A 137 -9.31 -13.29 14.96
CA ALA A 137 -9.05 -13.13 13.52
C ALA A 137 -9.89 -12.00 12.90
N VAL A 138 -11.19 -11.93 13.25
CA VAL A 138 -12.07 -10.83 12.81
C VAL A 138 -11.56 -9.48 13.31
N PHE A 139 -11.20 -9.38 14.59
CA PHE A 139 -10.64 -8.16 15.17
C PHE A 139 -9.39 -7.71 14.42
N LEU A 140 -8.49 -8.64 14.07
CA LEU A 140 -7.24 -8.32 13.38
C LEU A 140 -7.45 -7.91 11.92
N ILE A 141 -8.43 -8.49 11.22
CA ILE A 141 -8.81 -8.02 9.87
C ILE A 141 -9.33 -6.60 9.94
N CYS A 142 -10.23 -6.30 10.89
CA CYS A 142 -10.75 -4.96 11.11
C CYS A 142 -9.65 -3.98 11.50
N LEU A 143 -8.73 -4.38 12.38
CA LEU A 143 -7.59 -3.56 12.78
C LEU A 143 -6.67 -3.26 11.58
N ALA A 144 -6.38 -4.26 10.74
CA ALA A 144 -5.61 -4.09 9.52
C ALA A 144 -6.27 -3.09 8.56
N LEU A 145 -7.58 -3.19 8.37
CA LEU A 145 -8.36 -2.23 7.58
C LEU A 145 -8.26 -0.81 8.12
N ILE A 146 -8.47 -0.62 9.43
CA ILE A 146 -8.44 0.70 10.06
C ILE A 146 -7.05 1.33 9.92
N ILE A 147 -6.00 0.59 10.28
CA ILE A 147 -4.63 1.07 10.17
C ILE A 147 -4.33 1.39 8.69
N GLN A 148 -4.80 0.59 7.73
CA GLN A 148 -4.49 0.77 6.31
C GLN A 148 -5.19 2.00 5.74
N GLY A 149 -6.45 2.20 6.12
CA GLY A 149 -7.22 3.40 5.78
C GLY A 149 -6.57 4.67 6.34
N ILE A 150 -6.21 4.67 7.63
CA ILE A 150 -5.61 5.84 8.29
C ILE A 150 -4.23 6.16 7.69
N PHE A 151 -3.31 5.20 7.70
CA PHE A 151 -1.94 5.44 7.21
C PHE A 151 -1.92 5.70 5.70
N GLY A 152 -2.74 4.99 4.92
CA GLY A 152 -2.89 5.21 3.48
C GLY A 152 -3.37 6.62 3.16
N ALA A 153 -4.44 7.08 3.81
CA ALA A 153 -4.97 8.42 3.61
C ALA A 153 -3.96 9.50 4.04
N ILE A 154 -3.34 9.36 5.23
CA ILE A 154 -2.33 10.32 5.70
C ILE A 154 -1.15 10.39 4.73
N SER A 155 -0.63 9.24 4.28
CA SER A 155 0.50 9.18 3.35
C SER A 155 0.15 9.81 2.00
N SER A 156 -1.02 9.47 1.43
CA SER A 156 -1.49 10.03 0.16
C SER A 156 -1.71 11.54 0.26
N ILE A 157 -2.47 12.01 1.25
CA ILE A 157 -2.75 13.43 1.45
C ILE A 157 -1.46 14.21 1.67
N SER A 158 -0.55 13.71 2.52
CA SER A 158 0.75 14.35 2.75
C SER A 158 1.57 14.44 1.46
N TYR A 159 1.59 13.37 0.66
CA TYR A 159 2.27 13.35 -0.63
C TYR A 159 1.69 14.39 -1.59
N LEU A 160 0.37 14.41 -1.80
CA LEU A 160 -0.31 15.32 -2.72
C LEU A 160 -0.19 16.79 -2.27
N LEU A 161 -0.23 17.07 -0.97
CA LEU A 161 0.00 18.42 -0.42
C LEU A 161 1.45 18.87 -0.61
N ASN A 162 2.43 17.98 -0.44
CA ASN A 162 3.83 18.30 -0.71
C ASN A 162 4.06 18.59 -2.20
N LEU A 163 3.46 17.79 -3.09
CA LEU A 163 3.51 17.98 -4.54
C LEU A 163 2.87 19.31 -4.99
N LYS A 164 1.82 19.75 -4.29
CA LYS A 164 1.19 21.05 -4.54
C LYS A 164 2.09 22.23 -4.13
N LYS A 165 2.91 22.06 -3.09
CA LYS A 165 3.81 23.10 -2.55
C LYS A 165 5.14 23.18 -3.29
N SER A 166 5.58 22.12 -3.97
CA SER A 166 6.85 22.11 -4.70
C SER A 166 6.80 23.02 -5.94
N GLU A 167 7.90 23.73 -6.19
CA GLU A 167 8.11 24.51 -7.41
C GLU A 167 7.94 23.63 -8.66
N PRO A 168 7.49 24.18 -9.80
CA PRO A 168 7.40 23.40 -11.04
C PRO A 168 8.78 22.86 -11.41
N LEU A 169 8.85 21.55 -11.70
CA LEU A 169 10.03 20.95 -12.32
C LEU A 169 10.30 21.70 -13.64
N GLU A 170 11.45 22.37 -13.75
CA GLU A 170 11.93 22.90 -15.03
C GLU A 170 12.17 21.74 -15.99
N ASP A 171 11.82 21.91 -17.27
CA ASP A 171 11.85 20.83 -18.27
C ASP A 171 13.28 20.32 -18.60
N ASN A 172 14.33 20.89 -17.99
CA ASN A 172 15.75 20.61 -18.31
C ASN A 172 16.42 19.52 -17.45
N ASP A 173 15.78 18.97 -16.41
CA ASP A 173 16.46 18.10 -15.43
C ASP A 173 16.40 16.59 -15.72
N LEU A 174 16.06 16.16 -16.95
CA LEU A 174 15.90 14.73 -17.27
C LEU A 174 16.47 14.29 -18.64
N ASP A 175 17.43 15.04 -19.19
CA ASP A 175 18.30 14.52 -20.27
C ASP A 175 19.41 13.61 -19.72
#